data_AF-A0AAV0N755-F1
#
_entry.id   AF-A0AAV0N755-F1
#
_cell.length_a   1.000
_cell.length_b   1.000
_cell.length_c   1.000
_cell.angle_alpha   90.00
_cell.angle_beta   90.00
_cell.angle_gamma   90.00
#
_symmetry.space_group_name_H-M   'P 1'
#
loop_
_entity.id
_entity.type
_entity.pdbx_description
1 polymer ?
#
loop_
_entity_poly.entity_id
_entity_poly.type
_entity_poly.pdbx_seq_one_letter_code
_entity_poly.pdbx_strand_id
1 'polypeptide(L)' 'MASEDEAVEFLWTEISKAWKDIAEACQKPTPLLVALTDRVLNFARSISVIYEKEDGYTNSYLLKAHLSSLFVDLIPL' A
#
# COMPACT_ATOMS: atom_id res chain seq x y z
N MET A 1 13.25 26.49 5.28
CA MET A 1 12.04 25.64 5.17
C MET A 1 12.21 24.85 3.91
N ALA A 2 11.96 23.55 3.93
CA ALA A 2 11.97 22.75 2.70
C ALA A 2 10.80 23.20 1.79
N SER A 3 10.99 23.15 0.48
CA SER A 3 9.88 23.32 -0.46
C SER A 3 8.94 22.11 -0.43
N GLU A 4 7.76 22.25 -1.03
CA GLU A 4 6.83 21.12 -1.19
C GLU A 4 7.49 19.98 -1.98
N ASP A 5 8.18 20.30 -3.08
CA ASP A 5 8.89 19.32 -3.91
C ASP A 5 9.99 18.59 -3.14
N GLU A 6 10.78 19.31 -2.33
CA GLU A 6 11.83 18.73 -1.50
C GLU A 6 11.25 17.77 -0.44
N ALA A 7 10.09 18.12 0.14
CA ALA A 7 9.40 17.26 1.09
C ALA A 7 8.83 15.99 0.40
N VAL A 8 8.25 16.14 -0.79
CA VAL A 8 7.72 15.02 -1.58
C VAL A 8 8.84 14.06 -1.99
N GLU A 9 9.98 14.57 -2.47
CA GLU A 9 11.14 13.75 -2.83
C GLU A 9 11.70 12.97 -1.63
N PHE A 10 11.78 13.64 -0.48
CA PHE A 10 12.20 13.00 0.76
C PHE A 10 11.24 11.86 1.16
N LEU A 11 9.93 12.10 1.15
CA LEU A 11 8.94 11.08 1.50
C LEU A 11 8.98 9.88 0.54
N TRP A 12 9.12 10.12 -0.77
CA TRP A 12 9.25 9.04 -1.74
C TRP A 12 10.52 8.20 -1.54
N THR A 13 11.62 8.85 -1.13
CA THR A 13 12.86 8.16 -0.79
C THR A 13 12.67 7.25 0.42
N GLU A 14 12.03 7.72 1.48
CA GLU A 14 11.79 6.94 2.69
C GLU A 14 10.79 5.80 2.45
N ILE A 15 9.72 6.04 1.70
CA ILE A 15 8.77 5.00 1.27
C ILE A 15 9.49 3.90 0.47
N SER A 16 10.38 4.29 -0.44
CA SER A 16 11.14 3.34 -1.26
C SER A 16 12.11 2.48 -0.43
N LYS A 17 12.70 3.04 0.63
CA LYS A 17 13.52 2.27 1.58
C LYS A 17 12.67 1.29 2.38
N ALA A 18 11.56 1.77 2.96
CA ALA A 18 10.65 0.93 3.74
C ALA A 18 10.12 -0.27 2.93
N TRP A 19 9.81 -0.09 1.65
CA TRP A 19 9.41 -1.20 0.78
C TRP A 19 10.51 -2.26 0.59
N LYS A 20 11.79 -1.86 0.55
CA LYS A 20 12.91 -2.81 0.47
C LYS A 20 13.06 -3.61 1.77
N ASP A 21 12.92 -2.94 2.91
CA ASP A 21 12.97 -3.59 4.23
C ASP A 21 11.85 -4.62 4.38
N ILE A 22 10.63 -4.28 3.93
CA ILE A 22 9.48 -5.19 3.88
C ILE A 22 9.80 -6.41 3.00
N ALA A 23 10.36 -6.19 1.81
CA ALA A 23 10.70 -7.28 0.90
C ALA A 23 11.76 -8.22 1.49
N GLU A 24 12.79 -7.69 2.14
CA GLU A 24 13.82 -8.49 2.83
C GLU A 24 13.22 -9.30 3.98
N ALA A 25 12.37 -8.69 4.81
CA ALA A 25 11.68 -9.38 5.89
C ALA A 25 10.81 -10.55 5.38
N CYS A 26 10.18 -10.38 4.21
CA CYS A 26 9.38 -11.44 3.58
C CYS A 26 10.22 -12.60 3.03
N GLN A 27 11.52 -12.41 2.74
CA GLN A 27 12.40 -13.47 2.22
C GLN A 27 12.80 -14.49 3.29
N LYS A 28 12.79 -14.12 4.58
CA LYS A 28 13.17 -15.01 5.70
C LYS A 28 12.04 -15.10 6.72
N PRO A 29 10.96 -15.82 6.41
CA PRO A 29 9.78 -15.85 7.26
C PRO A 29 10.10 -16.51 8.61
N THR A 30 9.98 -15.75 9.69
CA THR A 30 9.93 -16.31 11.05
C THR A 30 8.45 -16.49 11.42
N PRO A 31 8.00 -17.62 12.00
CA PRO A 31 6.56 -17.92 12.18
C PRO A 31 5.74 -16.82 12.88
N LEU A 32 6.28 -16.19 13.91
CA LEU A 32 5.62 -15.07 14.62
C LEU A 32 5.58 -13.79 13.76
N LEU A 33 6.63 -13.58 12.95
CA LEU A 33 6.73 -12.47 12.02
C LEU A 33 5.75 -12.66 10.86
N VAL A 34 5.49 -13.86 10.33
CA VAL A 34 4.60 -14.06 9.17
C VAL A 34 3.19 -13.49 9.42
N ALA A 35 2.51 -13.86 10.51
CA ALA A 35 1.14 -13.42 10.76
C ALA A 35 1.00 -11.92 11.09
N LEU A 36 2.05 -11.30 11.63
CA LEU A 36 2.12 -9.85 11.82
C LEU A 36 2.47 -9.14 10.52
N THR A 37 3.40 -9.72 9.76
CA THR A 37 3.88 -9.22 8.47
C THR A 37 2.74 -9.22 7.47
N ASP A 38 1.91 -10.25 7.37
CA ASP A 38 0.80 -10.29 6.41
C ASP A 38 -0.21 -9.16 6.64
N ARG A 39 -0.55 -8.88 7.90
CA ARG A 39 -1.48 -7.79 8.23
C ARG A 39 -0.89 -6.42 7.93
N VAL A 40 0.35 -6.18 8.36
CA VAL A 40 1.05 -4.90 8.14
C VAL A 40 1.33 -4.70 6.64
N LEU A 41 1.75 -5.75 5.94
CA LEU A 41 2.00 -5.75 4.51
C LEU A 41 0.73 -5.47 3.71
N ASN A 42 -0.37 -6.14 4.02
CA ASN A 42 -1.64 -5.91 3.34
C ASN A 42 -2.18 -4.50 3.61
N PHE A 43 -1.97 -3.97 4.82
CA PHE A 43 -2.27 -2.57 5.12
C PHE A 43 -1.44 -1.62 4.26
N ALA A 44 -0.12 -1.77 4.23
CA ALA A 44 0.78 -0.95 3.40
C ALA A 44 0.38 -1.00 1.91
N ARG A 45 0.10 -2.20 1.38
CA ARG A 45 -0.39 -2.39 0.01
C ARG A 45 -1.72 -1.67 -0.24
N SER A 46 -2.67 -1.76 0.70
CA SER A 46 -3.95 -1.06 0.56
C SER A 46 -3.77 0.45 0.50
N ILE A 47 -2.88 1.02 1.31
CA ILE A 47 -2.58 2.47 1.29
C ILE A 47 -1.97 2.85 -0.07
N SER A 48 -1.03 2.06 -0.60
CA SER A 48 -0.46 2.32 -1.93
C SER A 48 -1.51 2.29 -3.04
N VAL A 49 -2.52 1.42 -2.97
CA VAL A 49 -3.63 1.39 -3.94
C VAL A 49 -4.57 2.60 -3.74
N ILE A 50 -4.91 2.93 -2.49
CA ILE A 50 -5.81 4.03 -2.15
C ILE A 50 -5.27 5.38 -2.65
N TYR A 51 -3.95 5.57 -2.59
CA TYR A 51 -3.27 6.83 -2.92
C TYR A 51 -2.45 6.78 -4.22
N GLU A 52 -2.66 5.78 -5.10
CA GLU A 52 -1.87 5.61 -6.32
C GLU A 52 -1.95 6.81 -7.27
N LYS A 53 -3.12 7.45 -7.36
CA LYS A 53 -3.38 8.57 -8.28
C LYS A 53 -3.54 9.89 -7.54
N GLU A 54 -4.52 9.95 -6.66
CA GLU A 54 -4.87 11.10 -5.82
C GLU A 54 -5.34 10.57 -4.46
N ASP A 55 -5.98 11.42 -3.65
CA ASP A 55 -6.65 11.00 -2.42
C ASP A 55 -7.91 10.18 -2.71
N GLY A 56 -7.73 8.88 -3.00
CA GLY A 56 -8.83 7.94 -3.21
C GLY A 56 -9.63 7.62 -1.94
N TYR A 57 -9.09 7.93 -0.76
CA TYR A 57 -9.80 7.74 0.50
C TYR A 57 -10.96 8.74 0.61
N THR A 58 -10.68 10.02 0.37
CA THR A 58 -11.71 11.06 0.36
C THR A 58 -12.50 11.05 -0.96
N ASN A 59 -11.82 10.81 -2.10
CA ASN A 59 -12.45 10.69 -3.41
C ASN A 59 -12.74 9.22 -3.78
N SER A 60 -13.76 8.66 -3.14
CA SER A 60 -14.14 7.24 -3.30
C SER A 60 -14.45 6.80 -4.74
N TYR A 61 -14.74 7.71 -5.66
CA TYR A 61 -14.97 7.37 -7.08
C TYR A 61 -13.76 6.68 -7.72
N LEU A 62 -12.55 7.01 -7.26
CA LEU A 62 -11.30 6.41 -7.74
C LEU A 62 -11.17 4.93 -7.38
N LEU A 63 -11.87 4.48 -6.33
CA LEU A 63 -11.77 3.10 -5.82
C LEU A 63 -12.98 2.24 -6.16
N LYS A 64 -14.06 2.80 -6.74
CA LYS A 64 -15.30 2.06 -7.01
C LYS A 64 -15.08 0.79 -7.85
N ALA A 65 -14.21 0.86 -8.87
CA ALA A 65 -13.91 -0.29 -9.71
C ALA A 65 -13.20 -1.40 -8.91
N HIS A 66 -12.22 -1.04 -8.09
CA HIS A 66 -11.54 -2.00 -7.21
C HIS A 66 -12.49 -2.61 -6.19
N LEU A 67 -13.31 -1.80 -5.53
CA LEU A 67 -14.28 -2.27 -4.54
C LEU A 67 -15.35 -3.18 -5.15
N SER A 68 -15.83 -2.86 -6.36
CA SER A 68 -16.79 -3.69 -7.07
C SER A 68 -16.16 -5.05 -7.41
N SER A 69 -14.96 -5.05 -7.99
CA SER A 69 -14.25 -6.28 -8.34
C SER A 69 -13.91 -7.15 -7.13
N LEU A 70 -13.66 -6.57 -5.95
CA LEU A 70 -13.25 -7.31 -4.75
C LEU A 70 -14.43 -7.83 -3.92
N PHE A 71 -15.55 -7.10 -3.91
CA PHE A 71 -16.64 -7.32 -2.94
C PHE A 71 -18.03 -7.48 -3.55
N VAL A 72 -18.22 -7.17 -4.84
CA VAL A 72 -19.53 -7.18 -5.50
C VAL A 72 -19.56 -8.17 -6.64
N ASP A 73 -18.55 -8.13 -7.52
CA ASP A 73 -18.51 -8.94 -8.72
C ASP A 73 -18.15 -10.39 -8.39
N LEU A 74 -18.97 -11.33 -8.86
CA LEU A 74 -18.70 -12.76 -8.72
C LEU A 74 -17.63 -13.17 -9.74
N ILE A 75 -16.68 -14.01 -9.32
CA ILE A 75 -15.74 -14.66 -10.23
C ILE A 75 -16.52 -15.74 -11.00
N PRO A 76 -16.60 -15.67 -12.34
CA PRO A 76 -17.23 -16.72 -13.14
C PRO A 76 -16.53 -18.06 -12.90
N LEU A 77 -17.32 -19.13 -12.81
CA LEU A 77 -16.84 -20.52 -12.67
C LEU A 77 -16.35 -21.09 -14.01
#